data_AF-A0A2R6AB05-F1
#
_entry.id   AF-A0A2R6AB05-F1
#
_cell.length_a   1.000
_cell.length_b   1.000
_cell.length_c   1.000
_cell.angle_alpha   90.00
_cell.angle_beta   90.00
_cell.angle_gamma   90.00
#
_symmetry.space_group_name_H-M   'P 1'
#
loop_
_entity.id
_entity.type
_entity.pdbx_description
1 polymer ?
#
loop_
_entity_poly.entity_id
_entity_poly.type
_entity_poly.pdbx_seq_one_letter_code
_entity_poly.pdbx_strand_id
1 'polypeptide(L)'
;MSFYPYAAYNISTVYPSDWRVELNPKSDKFEGDVVFHSPKGDKIYISWGKLEKAKERFEDLEEHTKVSIERLRKTRDVVNMNVLDKRDGSIYGHRAILSQIEISTAIPTFSLFGSKRTDKRLVLSAHFYCEQSERYVVLYSLSRESEENIEPLFREVAQNLKCH
;
A
#
# COMPACT_ATOMS: atom_id res chain seq x y z
N MET A 1 -15.63 13.75 6.05
CA MET A 1 -14.18 14.00 5.91
C MET A 1 -13.95 14.67 4.57
N SER A 2 -13.16 15.74 4.52
CA SER A 2 -12.78 16.41 3.26
C SER A 2 -11.53 15.77 2.67
N PHE A 3 -11.39 15.87 1.35
CA PHE A 3 -10.27 15.33 0.61
C PHE A 3 -9.62 16.41 -0.24
N TYR A 4 -8.29 16.35 -0.36
CA TYR A 4 -7.51 17.20 -1.26
C TYR A 4 -6.97 16.38 -2.43
N PRO A 5 -6.84 17.00 -3.62
CA PRO A 5 -6.26 16.34 -4.78
C PRO A 5 -4.74 16.21 -4.60
N TYR A 6 -4.20 15.09 -5.06
CA TYR A 6 -2.78 14.88 -5.26
C TYR A 6 -2.52 14.59 -6.73
N ALA A 7 -1.46 15.18 -7.29
CA ALA A 7 -0.98 14.83 -8.63
C ALA A 7 0.54 15.01 -8.73
N ALA A 8 1.23 13.98 -9.20
CA ALA A 8 2.63 14.05 -9.61
C ALA A 8 2.90 12.97 -10.66
N TYR A 9 3.78 13.25 -11.62
CA TYR A 9 4.23 12.23 -12.59
C TYR A 9 3.10 11.50 -13.35
N ASN A 10 2.02 12.21 -13.66
CA ASN A 10 0.80 11.63 -14.25
C ASN A 10 0.18 10.48 -13.42
N ILE A 11 0.36 10.54 -12.11
CA ILE A 11 -0.41 9.79 -11.12
C ILE A 11 -1.20 10.83 -10.34
N SER A 12 -2.50 10.60 -10.19
CA SER A 12 -3.36 11.48 -9.39
C SER A 12 -4.35 10.68 -8.57
N THR A 13 -4.74 11.23 -7.44
CA THR A 13 -5.77 10.68 -6.55
C THR A 13 -6.26 11.78 -5.61
N VAL A 14 -7.01 11.38 -4.59
CA VAL A 14 -7.38 12.21 -3.45
C VAL A 14 -6.76 11.64 -2.17
N TYR A 15 -6.61 12.47 -1.14
CA TYR A 15 -6.19 12.04 0.19
C TYR A 15 -6.90 12.88 1.27
N PRO A 16 -7.07 12.39 2.52
CA PRO A 16 -7.73 13.16 3.57
C PRO A 16 -7.03 14.50 3.82
N SER A 17 -7.80 15.57 3.93
CA SER A 17 -7.26 16.94 3.97
C SER A 17 -6.38 17.26 5.18
N ASP A 18 -6.49 16.48 6.25
CA ASP A 18 -5.70 16.58 7.49
C ASP A 18 -4.43 15.70 7.46
N TRP A 19 -4.21 14.94 6.39
CA TRP A 19 -3.03 14.09 6.25
C TRP A 19 -1.89 14.86 5.57
N ARG A 20 -0.65 14.56 6.00
CA ARG A 20 0.56 15.10 5.38
C ARG A 20 0.95 14.26 4.17
N VAL A 21 1.33 14.92 3.08
CA VAL A 21 1.89 14.26 1.88
C VAL A 21 3.41 14.23 1.95
N GLU A 22 4.01 13.10 1.62
CA GLU A 22 5.45 12.91 1.48
C GLU A 22 5.74 12.20 0.16
N LEU A 23 6.33 12.91 -0.81
CA LEU A 23 6.81 12.34 -2.07
C LEU A 23 8.28 11.96 -1.90
N ASN A 24 8.65 10.72 -2.23
CA ASN A 24 10.06 10.32 -2.21
C ASN A 24 10.85 11.20 -3.18
N PRO A 25 11.92 11.90 -2.73
CA PRO A 25 12.67 12.85 -3.55
C PRO A 25 13.42 12.19 -4.72
N LYS A 26 13.56 10.85 -4.71
CA LYS A 26 14.13 10.08 -5.83
C LYS A 26 13.10 9.69 -6.89
N SER A 27 11.83 10.03 -6.66
CA SER A 27 10.76 9.69 -7.61
C SER A 27 10.95 10.42 -8.93
N ASP A 28 10.61 9.73 -10.00
CA ASP A 28 10.51 10.27 -11.34
C ASP A 28 9.22 9.79 -12.03
N LYS A 29 9.13 10.06 -13.34
CA LYS A 29 7.97 9.66 -14.16
C LYS A 29 7.67 8.16 -14.09
N PHE A 30 8.69 7.32 -14.00
CA PHE A 30 8.63 5.87 -14.19
C PHE A 30 8.77 5.08 -12.91
N GLU A 31 9.44 5.59 -11.89
CA GLU A 31 9.59 4.93 -10.59
C GLU A 31 9.55 5.92 -9.43
N GLY A 32 8.87 5.55 -8.35
CA GLY A 32 8.72 6.42 -7.20
C GLY A 32 7.67 5.95 -6.22
N ASP A 33 7.51 6.73 -5.16
CA ASP A 33 6.47 6.51 -4.17
C ASP A 33 6.03 7.81 -3.51
N VAL A 34 4.75 7.88 -3.17
CA VAL A 34 4.16 8.90 -2.31
C VAL A 34 3.48 8.25 -1.12
N VAL A 35 3.56 8.91 0.03
CA VAL A 35 2.95 8.49 1.27
C VAL A 35 2.04 9.58 1.80
N PHE A 36 0.83 9.22 2.18
CA PHE A 36 -0.09 10.04 2.93
C PHE A 36 -0.05 9.60 4.41
N HIS A 37 0.31 10.51 5.30
CA HIS A 37 0.48 10.25 6.73
C HIS A 37 -0.69 10.83 7.51
N SER A 38 -1.44 9.97 8.20
CA SER A 38 -2.45 10.43 9.16
C SER A 38 -1.80 11.06 10.40
N PRO A 39 -2.51 11.95 11.10
CA PRO A 39 -2.10 12.43 12.42
C PRO A 39 -1.96 11.31 13.47
N LYS A 40 -2.64 10.17 13.27
CA LYS A 40 -2.71 9.03 14.20
C LYS A 40 -1.69 7.93 13.90
N GLY A 41 -0.90 8.08 12.84
CA GLY A 41 0.19 7.16 12.47
C GLY A 41 -0.15 6.11 11.42
N ASP A 42 -1.41 6.02 10.99
CA ASP A 42 -1.83 5.27 9.80
C ASP A 42 -1.27 5.92 8.53
N LYS A 43 -1.03 5.10 7.51
CA LYS A 43 -0.43 5.53 6.25
C LYS A 43 -1.10 4.89 5.05
N ILE A 44 -1.13 5.62 3.94
CA ILE A 44 -1.48 5.11 2.61
C ILE A 44 -0.33 5.44 1.66
N TYR A 45 0.14 4.44 0.93
CA TYR A 45 1.26 4.51 0.02
C TYR A 45 0.78 4.25 -1.40
N ILE A 46 1.29 5.02 -2.35
CA ILE A 46 1.21 4.70 -3.77
C ILE A 46 2.64 4.59 -4.28
N SER A 47 3.03 3.40 -4.69
CA SER A 47 4.33 3.13 -5.31
C SER A 47 4.13 2.76 -6.77
N TRP A 48 5.00 3.25 -7.64
CA TRP A 48 5.02 2.88 -9.05
C TRP A 48 6.44 2.51 -9.50
N GLY A 49 6.51 1.70 -10.55
CA GLY A 49 7.76 1.33 -11.18
C GLY A 49 7.55 0.89 -12.63
N LYS A 50 8.64 0.74 -13.37
CA LYS A 50 8.61 0.33 -14.79
C LYS A 50 7.93 -1.04 -14.94
N LEU A 51 6.94 -1.12 -15.82
CA LEU A 51 6.21 -2.36 -16.09
C LEU A 51 7.12 -3.45 -16.68
N GLU A 52 8.07 -3.06 -17.54
CA GLU A 52 9.08 -3.96 -18.10
C GLU A 52 9.84 -4.71 -16.99
N LYS A 53 10.35 -3.98 -15.98
CA LYS A 53 11.04 -4.58 -14.82
C LYS A 53 10.15 -5.56 -14.03
N ALA A 54 8.82 -5.34 -14.01
CA ALA A 54 7.90 -6.27 -13.36
C ALA A 54 7.70 -7.53 -14.21
N LYS A 55 7.52 -7.38 -15.53
CA LYS A 55 7.36 -8.50 -16.48
C LYS A 55 8.62 -9.37 -16.60
N GLU A 56 9.80 -8.81 -16.37
CA GLU A 56 11.05 -9.59 -16.28
C GLU A 56 11.14 -10.45 -15.01
N ARG A 57 10.47 -10.04 -13.94
CA ARG A 57 10.61 -10.64 -12.60
C ARG A 57 9.45 -11.56 -12.22
N PHE A 58 8.30 -11.37 -12.84
CA PHE A 58 7.05 -12.03 -12.51
C PHE A 58 6.37 -12.45 -13.81
N GLU A 59 5.86 -13.68 -13.84
CA GLU A 59 5.03 -14.23 -14.90
C GLU A 59 3.79 -13.38 -15.14
N ASP A 60 3.12 -12.99 -14.05
CA ASP A 60 1.87 -12.22 -14.10
C ASP A 60 1.66 -11.34 -12.85
N LEU A 61 0.46 -10.74 -12.77
CA LEU A 61 0.07 -9.87 -11.66
C LEU A 61 -0.15 -10.67 -10.36
N GLU A 62 -0.57 -11.91 -10.48
CA GLU A 62 -0.86 -12.86 -9.42
C GLU A 62 0.41 -13.29 -8.70
N GLU A 63 1.45 -13.63 -9.46
CA GLU A 63 2.78 -13.93 -8.96
C GLU A 63 3.38 -12.69 -8.31
N HIS A 64 3.32 -11.53 -8.96
CA HIS A 64 3.83 -10.28 -8.37
C HIS A 64 3.16 -10.02 -7.01
N THR A 65 1.83 -10.10 -6.93
CA THR A 65 1.10 -9.91 -5.68
C THR A 65 1.50 -10.95 -4.62
N LYS A 66 1.65 -12.23 -5.02
CA LYS A 66 2.12 -13.30 -4.13
C LYS A 66 3.50 -13.00 -3.58
N VAL A 67 4.44 -12.57 -4.41
CA VAL A 67 5.81 -12.23 -3.99
C VAL A 67 5.81 -11.00 -3.06
N SER A 68 4.98 -9.99 -3.33
CA SER A 68 4.82 -8.83 -2.41
C SER A 68 4.32 -9.26 -1.03
N ILE A 69 3.33 -10.15 -0.97
CA ILE A 69 2.79 -10.72 0.28
C ILE A 69 3.85 -11.54 1.03
N GLU A 70 4.62 -12.37 0.32
CA GLU A 70 5.71 -13.15 0.95
C GLU A 70 6.87 -12.27 1.42
N ARG A 71 7.16 -11.16 0.73
CA ARG A 71 8.14 -10.17 1.21
C ARG A 71 7.67 -9.50 2.49
N LEU A 72 6.39 -9.13 2.58
CA LEU A 72 5.80 -8.59 3.80
C LEU A 72 5.97 -9.57 4.96
N ARG A 73 5.66 -10.87 4.75
CA ARG A 73 5.82 -11.93 5.76
C ARG A 73 7.26 -12.05 6.27
N LYS A 74 8.25 -11.81 5.42
CA LYS A 74 9.69 -11.90 5.76
C LYS A 74 10.25 -10.64 6.41
N THR A 75 9.44 -9.60 6.61
CA THR A 75 9.88 -8.37 7.28
C THR A 75 10.27 -8.68 8.72
N ARG A 76 11.44 -8.20 9.16
CA ARG A 76 12.07 -8.54 10.45
C ARG A 76 11.12 -8.48 11.66
N ASP A 77 10.23 -7.49 11.68
CA ASP A 77 9.37 -7.22 12.83
C ASP A 77 8.03 -7.96 12.74
N VAL A 78 7.70 -8.61 11.61
CA VAL A 78 6.46 -9.38 11.45
C VAL A 78 6.61 -10.74 12.14
N VAL A 79 5.76 -10.98 13.15
CA VAL A 79 5.75 -12.21 13.96
C VAL A 79 4.68 -13.18 13.45
N ASN A 80 3.52 -12.65 13.06
CA ASN A 80 2.42 -13.42 12.51
C ASN A 80 1.77 -12.64 11.37
N MET A 81 1.17 -13.35 10.43
CA MET A 81 0.49 -12.78 9.28
C MET A 81 -0.66 -13.68 8.83
N ASN A 82 -1.84 -13.11 8.70
CA ASN A 82 -3.03 -13.78 8.20
C ASN A 82 -3.58 -13.03 6.98
N VAL A 83 -3.79 -13.72 5.87
CA VAL A 83 -4.44 -13.14 4.68
C VAL A 83 -5.94 -13.34 4.85
N LEU A 84 -6.67 -12.24 5.09
CA LEU A 84 -8.11 -12.25 5.36
C LEU A 84 -8.92 -12.31 4.06
N ASP A 85 -8.50 -11.55 3.05
CA ASP A 85 -9.11 -11.53 1.71
C ASP A 85 -8.02 -11.38 0.65
N LYS A 86 -8.23 -12.02 -0.51
CA LYS A 86 -7.47 -11.81 -1.73
C LYS A 86 -8.37 -12.11 -2.91
N ARG A 87 -8.61 -11.12 -3.77
CA ARG A 87 -9.54 -11.24 -4.89
C ARG A 87 -9.16 -10.36 -6.06
N ASP A 88 -9.65 -10.73 -7.24
CA ASP A 88 -9.68 -9.85 -8.40
C ASP A 88 -10.60 -8.65 -8.16
N GLY A 89 -10.24 -7.52 -8.75
CA GLY A 89 -11.02 -6.30 -8.73
C GLY A 89 -10.59 -5.38 -9.86
N SER A 90 -11.01 -4.12 -9.76
CA SER A 90 -10.58 -3.09 -10.70
C SER A 90 -10.29 -1.77 -10.00
N ILE A 91 -9.25 -1.08 -10.48
CA ILE A 91 -8.91 0.29 -10.13
C ILE A 91 -8.85 1.08 -11.42
N TYR A 92 -9.72 2.09 -11.57
CA TYR A 92 -9.74 2.99 -12.72
C TYR A 92 -9.68 2.27 -14.08
N GLY A 93 -10.46 1.18 -14.23
CA GLY A 93 -10.51 0.39 -15.46
C GLY A 93 -9.36 -0.61 -15.65
N HIS A 94 -8.35 -0.61 -14.78
CA HIS A 94 -7.32 -1.65 -14.75
C HIS A 94 -7.81 -2.87 -13.99
N ARG A 95 -7.44 -4.07 -14.46
CA ARG A 95 -7.51 -5.28 -13.64
C ARG A 95 -6.56 -5.10 -12.45
N ALA A 96 -7.04 -5.40 -11.25
CA ALA A 96 -6.26 -5.29 -10.02
C ALA A 96 -6.44 -6.53 -9.15
N ILE A 97 -5.43 -6.85 -8.33
CA ILE A 97 -5.55 -7.83 -7.25
C ILE A 97 -5.59 -7.06 -5.94
N LEU A 98 -6.71 -7.20 -5.23
CA LEU A 98 -6.97 -6.59 -3.94
C LEU A 98 -6.66 -7.61 -2.84
N SER A 99 -6.04 -7.16 -1.75
CA SER A 99 -5.82 -8.00 -0.58
C SER A 99 -6.03 -7.25 0.73
N GLN A 100 -6.47 -8.00 1.74
CA GLN A 100 -6.60 -7.57 3.12
C GLN A 100 -5.82 -8.54 3.99
N ILE A 101 -4.87 -8.01 4.76
CA ILE A 101 -3.88 -8.80 5.50
C ILE A 101 -3.81 -8.24 6.92
N GLU A 102 -3.98 -9.11 7.90
CA GLU A 102 -3.67 -8.82 9.30
C GLU A 102 -2.22 -9.22 9.57
N ILE A 103 -1.43 -8.34 10.17
CA ILE A 103 -0.06 -8.64 10.64
C ILE A 103 0.08 -8.31 12.11
N SER A 104 0.84 -9.13 12.84
CA SER A 104 1.30 -8.83 14.19
C SER A 104 2.78 -8.47 14.14
N THR A 105 3.14 -7.28 14.62
CA THR A 105 4.52 -6.80 14.63
C THR A 105 5.10 -6.76 16.04
N ALA A 106 6.35 -7.16 16.23
CA ALA A 106 7.03 -7.07 17.51
C ALA A 106 7.36 -5.60 17.84
N ILE A 107 7.00 -5.15 19.04
CA ILE A 107 7.40 -3.84 19.54
C ILE A 107 8.75 -4.01 20.28
N PRO A 108 9.82 -3.30 19.87
CA PRO A 108 11.08 -3.32 20.61
C PRO A 108 10.85 -2.72 22.00
N THR A 109 10.91 -3.55 23.05
CA THR A 109 10.87 -3.08 24.44
C THR A 109 12.22 -3.32 25.11
N PHE A 110 12.76 -2.30 25.77
CA PHE A 110 14.00 -2.35 26.58
C PHE A 110 13.86 -3.15 27.90
N SER A 111 12.86 -4.03 28.03
CA SER A 111 12.63 -4.76 29.28
C SER A 111 13.50 -6.02 29.33
N LEU A 112 14.38 -6.08 30.33
CA LEU A 112 15.28 -7.20 30.65
C LEU A 112 14.52 -8.48 31.07
N PHE A 113 13.25 -8.33 31.43
CA PHE A 113 12.32 -9.39 31.76
C PHE A 113 10.98 -9.03 31.11
N GLY A 114 10.50 -9.74 30.10
CA GLY A 114 9.16 -9.40 29.59
C GLY A 114 8.79 -10.02 28.25
N SER A 115 7.54 -10.48 28.19
CA SER A 115 6.85 -10.90 26.99
C SER A 115 6.99 -9.88 25.85
N LYS A 116 7.29 -10.37 24.64
CA LYS A 116 7.29 -9.55 23.43
C LYS A 116 5.88 -8.97 23.26
N ARG A 117 5.73 -7.65 23.41
CA ARG A 117 4.48 -6.98 23.05
C ARG A 117 4.35 -6.97 21.53
N THR A 118 3.17 -7.32 21.04
CA THR A 118 2.87 -7.29 19.61
C THR A 118 1.83 -6.22 19.31
N ASP A 119 2.03 -5.50 18.20
CA ASP A 119 1.10 -4.52 17.64
C ASP A 119 0.40 -5.14 16.43
N LYS A 120 -0.93 -5.22 16.48
CA LYS A 120 -1.75 -5.69 15.37
C LYS A 120 -1.97 -4.58 14.36
N ARG A 121 -1.85 -4.92 13.08
CA ARG A 121 -2.00 -3.98 11.97
C ARG A 121 -2.80 -4.58 10.84
N LEU A 122 -3.57 -3.73 10.18
CA LEU A 122 -4.25 -4.05 8.96
C LEU A 122 -3.47 -3.47 7.78
N VAL A 123 -3.25 -4.31 6.78
CA VAL A 123 -2.66 -3.93 5.50
C VAL A 123 -3.70 -4.20 4.42
N LEU A 124 -4.15 -3.14 3.77
CA LEU A 124 -4.93 -3.24 2.54
C LEU A 124 -3.98 -3.01 1.38
N SER A 125 -4.10 -3.76 0.30
CA SER A 125 -3.31 -3.48 -0.89
C SER A 125 -4.07 -3.72 -2.19
N ALA A 126 -3.64 -3.03 -3.23
CA ALA A 126 -4.10 -3.19 -4.58
C ALA A 126 -2.89 -3.13 -5.53
N HIS A 127 -2.73 -4.18 -6.33
CA HIS A 127 -1.68 -4.26 -7.34
C HIS A 127 -2.32 -4.23 -8.73
N PHE A 128 -1.81 -3.41 -9.63
CA PHE A 128 -2.27 -3.40 -11.03
C PHE A 128 -1.17 -2.94 -11.99
N TYR A 129 -1.33 -3.31 -13.26
CA TYR A 129 -0.46 -2.90 -14.36
C TYR A 129 -1.18 -1.91 -15.28
N CYS A 130 -0.46 -0.89 -15.72
CA CYS A 130 -0.92 0.11 -16.67
C CYS A 130 -0.02 0.09 -17.90
N GLU A 131 -0.50 -0.52 -18.98
CA GLU A 131 0.21 -0.58 -20.26
C GLU A 131 0.36 0.82 -20.88
N GLN A 132 -0.62 1.72 -20.71
CA GLN A 132 -0.58 3.06 -21.30
C GLN A 132 0.53 3.95 -20.72
N SER A 133 0.80 3.81 -19.42
CA SER A 133 1.87 4.56 -18.75
C SER A 133 3.16 3.76 -18.58
N GLU A 134 3.17 2.50 -19.04
CA GLU A 134 4.27 1.55 -18.90
C GLU A 134 4.72 1.35 -17.45
N ARG A 135 3.76 1.34 -16.51
CA ARG A 135 4.01 1.22 -15.06
C ARG A 135 3.26 0.07 -14.42
N TYR A 136 3.87 -0.57 -13.44
CA TYR A 136 3.14 -1.24 -12.37
C TYR A 136 2.87 -0.26 -11.24
N VAL A 137 1.75 -0.42 -10.56
CA VAL A 137 1.35 0.41 -9.43
C VAL A 137 0.91 -0.48 -8.27
N VAL A 138 1.36 -0.13 -7.08
CA VAL A 138 0.94 -0.74 -5.82
C VAL A 138 0.42 0.36 -4.90
N LEU A 139 -0.87 0.30 -4.60
CA LEU A 139 -1.51 1.10 -3.55
C LEU A 139 -1.60 0.23 -2.30
N TYR A 140 -1.10 0.68 -1.16
CA TYR A 140 -1.26 -0.08 0.09
C TYR A 140 -1.42 0.83 1.31
N SER A 141 -2.18 0.37 2.29
CA SER A 141 -2.26 1.02 3.60
C SER A 141 -1.49 0.23 4.65
N LEU A 142 -1.08 0.94 5.70
CA LEU A 142 -0.63 0.35 6.94
C LEU A 142 -1.34 1.09 8.06
N SER A 143 -2.31 0.44 8.69
CA SER A 143 -3.01 1.01 9.85
C SER A 143 -2.74 0.19 11.10
N ARG A 144 -2.71 0.86 12.24
CA ARG A 144 -2.82 0.17 13.53
C ARG A 144 -4.25 -0.31 13.70
N GLU A 145 -4.46 -1.29 14.57
CA GLU A 145 -5.78 -1.55 15.14
C GLU A 145 -6.18 -0.30 15.94
N SER A 146 -6.79 0.66 15.26
CA SER A 146 -7.22 1.96 15.77
C SER A 146 -8.74 2.09 15.63
N GLU A 147 -9.33 3.08 16.30
CA GLU A 147 -10.77 3.37 16.19
C GLU A 147 -11.18 3.85 14.78
N GLU A 148 -10.23 4.34 13.98
CA GLU A 148 -10.51 4.79 12.61
C GLU A 148 -10.38 3.63 11.63
N ASN A 149 -11.50 3.28 10.99
CA ASN A 149 -11.50 2.30 9.91
C ASN A 149 -10.77 2.89 8.70
N ILE A 150 -9.60 2.33 8.38
CA ILE A 150 -8.79 2.72 7.22
C ILE A 150 -9.42 2.29 5.87
N GLU A 151 -10.32 1.30 5.87
CA GLU A 151 -10.88 0.71 4.65
C GLU A 151 -11.64 1.71 3.76
N PRO A 152 -12.55 2.57 4.30
CA PRO A 152 -13.22 3.58 3.49
C PRO A 152 -12.23 4.59 2.88
N LEU A 153 -11.19 4.97 3.63
CA LEU A 153 -10.17 5.92 3.14
C LEU A 153 -9.35 5.29 2.02
N PHE A 154 -8.91 4.05 2.22
CA PHE A 154 -8.20 3.29 1.19
C PHE A 154 -9.04 3.15 -0.08
N ARG A 155 -10.33 2.85 0.06
CA ARG A 155 -11.27 2.73 -1.07
C ARG A 155 -11.43 4.06 -1.81
N GLU A 156 -11.57 5.18 -1.10
CA GLU A 156 -11.70 6.50 -1.72
C GLU A 156 -10.44 6.87 -2.51
N VAL A 157 -9.26 6.64 -1.94
CA VAL A 157 -7.96 6.81 -2.64
C VAL A 157 -7.89 5.90 -3.87
N ALA A 158 -8.26 4.63 -3.73
CA ALA A 158 -8.23 3.66 -4.83
C ALA A 158 -9.18 4.03 -5.97
N GLN A 159 -10.41 4.46 -5.67
CA GLN A 159 -11.42 4.81 -6.68
C GLN A 159 -11.04 6.06 -7.48
N ASN A 160 -10.31 6.98 -6.86
CA ASN A 160 -9.83 8.20 -7.51
C ASN A 160 -8.43 8.07 -8.10
N LEU A 161 -7.76 6.91 -7.95
CA LEU A 161 -6.40 6.70 -8.42
C LEU A 161 -6.34 6.58 -9.95
N LYS A 162 -5.83 7.61 -10.61
CA LYS A 162 -5.53 7.63 -12.04
C LYS A 162 -4.02 7.49 -12.26
N CYS A 163 -3.64 6.74 -13.28
CA CYS A 163 -2.24 6.49 -13.63
C CYS A 163 -1.89 6.82 -15.09
N HIS A 164 -2.82 7.44 -15.82
CA HIS A 164 -2.61 8.00 -17.15
C HIS A 164 -3.65 9.09 -17.43
#